data_AF-A0A9K3DAJ5-F1
#
_entry.id   AF-A0A9K3DAJ5-F1
#
_cell.length_a   1.000
_cell.length_b   1.000
_cell.length_c   1.000
_cell.angle_alpha   90.00
_cell.angle_beta   90.00
_cell.angle_gamma   90.00
#
_symmetry.space_group_name_H-M   'P 1'
#
loop_
_entity.id
_entity.type
_entity.pdbx_description
1 polymer ?
#
loop_
_entity_poly.entity_id
_entity_poly.type
_entity_poly.pdbx_seq_one_letter_code
_entity_poly.pdbx_strand_id
1 'polypeptide(L)'
;MSSDETEFFRQCQGLRHDISNEIGLPLQHDPTGPDTYVEISVVAKNLGSILTSSGTISLTPNSIHYVRREDVETLIRQGLVTEISPN
;
A
#
# COMPACT_ATOMS: atom_id res chain seq x y z
N MET A 1 23.81 6.35 -2.93
CA MET A 1 23.11 7.58 -3.34
C MET A 1 24.02 8.75 -3.05
N SER A 2 24.20 9.64 -4.02
CA SER A 2 25.01 10.86 -3.85
C SER A 2 24.27 11.88 -2.99
N SER A 3 24.98 12.80 -2.34
CA SER A 3 24.37 13.89 -1.57
C SER A 3 23.42 14.73 -2.44
N ASP A 4 23.80 15.02 -3.69
CA ASP A 4 22.96 15.73 -4.67
C ASP A 4 21.68 14.96 -5.01
N GLU A 5 21.78 13.64 -5.12
CA GLU A 5 20.66 12.77 -5.45
C GLU A 5 19.63 12.74 -4.31
N THR A 6 20.08 12.80 -3.06
CA THR A 6 19.17 12.87 -1.91
C THR A 6 18.42 14.20 -1.82
N GLU A 7 19.05 15.30 -2.22
CA GLU A 7 18.39 16.61 -2.26
C GLU A 7 17.37 16.69 -3.39
N PHE A 8 17.74 16.17 -4.58
CA PHE A 8 16.82 16.04 -5.70
C PHE A 8 15.60 15.17 -5.37
N PHE A 9 15.82 14.02 -4.72
CA PHE A 9 14.72 13.13 -4.31
C PHE A 9 13.74 13.84 -3.36
N ARG A 10 14.26 14.62 -2.39
CA ARG A 10 13.43 15.41 -1.47
C ARG A 10 12.60 16.46 -2.20
N GLN A 11 13.19 17.18 -3.16
CA GLN A 11 12.45 18.15 -3.98
C GLN A 11 11.36 17.47 -4.81
N CYS A 12 11.66 16.35 -5.48
CA CYS A 12 10.65 15.60 -6.22
C CYS A 12 9.53 15.07 -5.32
N GLN A 13 9.85 14.61 -4.11
CA GLN A 13 8.85 14.16 -3.16
C GLN A 13 7.94 15.29 -2.70
N GLY A 14 8.50 16.49 -2.44
CA GLY A 14 7.74 17.68 -2.09
C GLY A 14 6.76 18.10 -3.20
N LEU A 15 7.25 18.24 -4.43
CA LEU A 15 6.41 18.58 -5.58
C LEU A 15 5.27 17.58 -5.82
N ARG A 16 5.55 16.28 -5.65
CA ARG A 16 4.51 15.24 -5.76
C ARG A 16 3.45 15.37 -4.68
N HIS A 17 3.84 15.75 -3.46
CA HIS A 17 2.90 15.96 -2.37
C HIS A 17 2.02 17.19 -2.62
N ASP A 18 2.61 18.29 -3.09
CA ASP A 18 1.88 19.52 -3.41
C ASP A 18 0.85 19.30 -4.53
N ILE A 19 1.24 18.62 -5.61
CA ILE A 19 0.33 18.27 -6.70
C ILE A 19 -0.78 17.33 -6.20
N SER A 20 -0.44 16.35 -5.34
CA SER A 20 -1.44 15.44 -4.77
C SER A 20 -2.46 16.18 -3.90
N ASN A 21 -2.03 17.20 -3.15
CA ASN A 21 -2.92 18.02 -2.33
C ASN A 21 -3.79 18.95 -3.18
N GLU A 22 -3.24 19.54 -4.24
CA GLU A 22 -3.97 20.46 -5.12
C GLU A 22 -5.10 19.73 -5.89
N ILE A 23 -4.81 18.53 -6.38
CA ILE A 23 -5.77 17.71 -7.14
C ILE A 23 -6.76 16.98 -6.21
N GLY A 24 -6.42 16.84 -4.92
CA GLY A 24 -7.25 16.12 -3.95
C GLY A 24 -7.37 14.62 -4.21
N LEU A 25 -6.49 14.07 -5.06
CA LEU A 25 -6.45 12.65 -5.41
C LEU A 25 -5.09 12.06 -5.03
N PRO A 26 -5.07 10.91 -4.32
CA PRO A 26 -3.82 10.21 -4.04
C PRO A 26 -3.28 9.60 -5.34
N LEU A 27 -2.32 10.28 -5.97
CA LEU A 27 -1.64 9.83 -7.20
C LEU A 27 -0.86 8.52 -7.04
N GLN A 28 -0.70 8.06 -5.80
CA GLN A 28 -0.02 6.83 -5.45
C GLN A 28 -0.97 5.64 -5.39
N HIS A 29 -2.28 5.82 -5.57
CA HIS A 29 -3.22 4.71 -5.57
C HIS A 29 -3.44 4.19 -7.00
N ASP A 30 -3.62 2.89 -7.13
CA ASP A 30 -3.95 2.19 -8.36
C ASP A 30 -5.38 2.53 -8.78
N PRO A 31 -5.66 2.73 -10.08
CA PRO A 31 -7.00 3.11 -10.56
C PRO A 31 -8.03 1.97 -10.51
N THR A 32 -7.78 0.90 -9.74
CA THR A 32 -8.74 -0.20 -9.60
C THR A 32 -9.94 0.32 -8.78
N GLY A 33 -11.15 0.17 -9.32
CA GLY A 33 -12.35 0.87 -8.84
C GLY A 33 -12.67 0.71 -7.35
N PRO A 34 -13.37 1.69 -6.76
CA PRO A 34 -13.77 1.64 -5.35
C PRO A 34 -14.65 0.41 -5.11
N ASP A 35 -14.52 -0.19 -3.93
CA ASP A 35 -15.28 -1.37 -3.47
C ASP A 35 -14.83 -2.75 -3.98
N THR A 36 -13.54 -2.93 -4.26
CA THR A 36 -13.00 -4.28 -4.48
C THR A 36 -12.44 -4.86 -3.17
N TYR A 37 -13.02 -5.97 -2.71
CA TYR A 37 -12.40 -6.80 -1.69
C TYR A 37 -11.43 -7.78 -2.34
N VAL A 38 -10.30 -8.00 -1.70
CA VAL A 38 -9.26 -8.90 -2.19
C VAL A 38 -8.86 -9.88 -1.09
N GLU A 39 -8.56 -11.09 -1.51
CA GLU A 39 -7.92 -12.08 -0.66
C GLU A 39 -6.40 -11.90 -0.78
N ILE A 40 -5.71 -11.75 0.34
CA ILE A 40 -4.27 -11.58 0.37
C ILE A 40 -3.61 -12.65 1.22
N SER A 41 -2.42 -13.09 0.79
CA SER A 41 -1.54 -13.96 1.55
C SER A 41 -0.31 -13.21 2.03
N VAL A 42 0.06 -13.43 3.29
CA VAL A 42 1.20 -12.77 3.92
C VAL A 42 2.50 -13.51 3.59
N VAL A 43 3.36 -12.84 2.82
CA VAL A 43 4.63 -13.42 2.32
C VAL A 43 5.77 -13.15 3.29
N ALA A 44 5.83 -11.95 3.88
CA ALA A 44 6.92 -11.56 4.78
C ALA A 44 6.70 -12.06 6.21
N LYS A 45 7.79 -12.47 6.89
CA LYS A 45 7.77 -12.83 8.31
C LYS A 45 7.76 -11.57 9.17
N ASN A 46 6.73 -11.42 10.01
CA ASN A 46 6.56 -10.38 11.04
C ASN A 46 6.17 -8.98 10.55
N LEU A 47 4.99 -8.86 9.93
CA LEU A 47 4.40 -7.55 9.59
C LEU A 47 3.66 -6.89 10.77
N GLY A 48 3.50 -7.62 11.88
CA GLY A 48 2.80 -7.13 13.05
C GLY A 48 1.30 -7.05 12.78
N SER A 49 0.71 -5.86 12.91
CA SER A 49 -0.70 -5.63 12.68
C SER A 49 -0.94 -4.36 11.86
N ILE A 50 -1.97 -4.40 11.02
CA ILE A 50 -2.40 -3.27 10.20
C ILE A 50 -3.76 -2.79 10.66
N LEU A 51 -3.97 -1.48 10.60
CA LEU A 51 -5.28 -0.89 10.84
C LEU A 51 -6.04 -0.87 9.51
N THR A 52 -7.15 -1.59 9.46
CA THR A 52 -8.07 -1.56 8.32
C THR A 52 -9.34 -0.82 8.70
N SER A 53 -10.12 -0.42 7.70
CA SER A 53 -11.46 0.12 7.87
C SER A 53 -12.40 -0.76 8.72
N SER A 54 -12.16 -2.08 8.77
CA SER A 54 -12.94 -3.05 9.54
C SER A 54 -12.35 -3.39 10.92
N GLY A 55 -11.17 -2.83 11.25
CA GLY A 55 -10.46 -3.08 12.50
C GLY A 55 -9.00 -3.48 12.31
N THR A 56 -8.33 -3.78 13.41
CA THR A 56 -6.91 -4.16 13.40
C THR A 56 -6.74 -5.64 13.05
N ILE A 57 -5.97 -5.95 12.01
CA ILE A 57 -5.68 -7.32 11.58
C ILE A 57 -4.22 -7.63 11.87
N SER A 58 -3.96 -8.78 12.51
CA SER A 58 -2.60 -9.27 12.72
C SER A 58 -2.13 -10.06 11.49
N LEU A 59 -1.10 -9.55 10.82
CA LEU A 59 -0.51 -10.17 9.64
C LEU A 59 0.53 -11.21 10.07
N THR A 60 0.09 -12.45 10.21
CA THR A 60 0.95 -13.59 10.53
C THR A 60 1.47 -14.25 9.24
N PRO A 61 2.71 -14.76 9.21
CA PRO A 61 3.23 -15.40 8.01
C PRO A 61 2.40 -16.62 7.61
N ASN A 62 2.14 -16.79 6.30
CA ASN A 62 1.27 -17.81 5.73
C ASN A 62 -0.21 -17.73 6.16
N SER A 63 -0.66 -16.60 6.73
CA SER A 63 -2.09 -16.37 6.88
C SER A 63 -2.70 -15.82 5.60
N ILE A 64 -4.00 -16.00 5.49
CA ILE A 64 -4.82 -15.44 4.43
C ILE A 64 -5.86 -14.53 5.06
N HIS A 65 -6.02 -13.34 4.51
CA HIS A 65 -7.00 -12.35 4.98
C HIS A 65 -7.83 -11.82 3.82
N TYR A 66 -9.12 -11.64 4.08
CA TYR A 66 -10.04 -10.98 3.17
C TYR A 66 -10.28 -9.55 3.64
N VAL A 67 -9.84 -8.59 2.84
CA VAL A 67 -9.76 -7.18 3.21
C VAL A 67 -10.10 -6.31 2.02
N ARG A 68 -10.40 -5.03 2.29
CA ARG A 68 -10.59 -4.07 1.21
C ARG A 68 -9.25 -3.77 0.55
N ARG A 69 -9.25 -3.65 -0.78
CA ARG A 69 -8.05 -3.34 -1.55
C ARG A 69 -7.37 -2.06 -1.07
N GLU A 70 -8.15 -1.03 -0.75
CA GLU A 70 -7.66 0.27 -0.23
C GLU A 70 -6.74 0.13 0.99
N ASP A 71 -7.04 -0.80 1.90
CA ASP A 71 -6.31 -0.96 3.16
C ASP A 71 -4.97 -1.70 2.96
N VAL A 72 -4.81 -2.45 1.87
CA VAL A 72 -3.64 -3.34 1.64
C VAL A 72 -2.88 -3.07 0.36
N GLU A 73 -3.33 -2.15 -0.48
CA GLU A 73 -2.71 -1.86 -1.77
C GLU A 73 -1.24 -1.46 -1.64
N THR A 74 -0.94 -0.61 -0.65
CA THR A 74 0.44 -0.20 -0.35
C THR A 74 1.31 -1.40 0.03
N LEU A 75 0.75 -2.35 0.78
CA LEU A 75 1.46 -3.56 1.22
C LEU A 75 1.70 -4.53 0.06
N ILE A 76 0.74 -4.64 -0.87
CA ILE A 76 0.88 -5.41 -2.11
C ILE A 76 2.02 -4.82 -2.96
N ARG A 77 2.01 -3.49 -3.16
CA ARG A 77 3.05 -2.80 -3.93
C ARG A 77 4.44 -2.88 -3.31
N GLN A 78 4.53 -2.92 -1.99
CA GLN A 78 5.79 -3.13 -1.27
C GLN A 78 6.25 -4.60 -1.28
N GLY A 79 5.45 -5.53 -1.81
CA GLY A 79 5.77 -6.96 -1.88
C GLY A 79 5.67 -7.68 -0.52
N LEU A 80 4.97 -7.08 0.44
CA LEU A 80 4.82 -7.64 1.79
C LEU A 80 3.70 -8.69 1.85
N VAL A 81 2.68 -8.51 1.01
CA VAL A 81 1.54 -9.42 0.83
C VAL A 81 1.32 -9.64 -0.67
N THR A 82 0.75 -10.79 -1.02
CA THR A 82 0.41 -11.14 -2.40
C THR A 82 -1.09 -11.33 -2.52
N GLU A 83 -1.68 -10.74 -3.56
CA GLU A 83 -3.08 -10.98 -3.91
C GLU A 83 -3.27 -12.42 -4.43
N ILE A 84 -4.24 -13.12 -3.87
CA ILE A 84 -4.67 -14.46 -4.30
C ILE A 84 -6.04 -14.31 -4.96
N SER A 85 -6.05 -13.66 -6.12
CA SER A 85 -7.25 -13.60 -6.96
C SER A 85 -7.51 -15.01 -7.54
N PRO A 86 -8.73 -15.57 -7.43
CA PRO A 86 -9.12 -16.67 -8.30
C PRO A 86 -9.21 -16.11 -9.73
N ASN A 87 -8.37 -16.63 -10.64
CA ASN A 87 -8.48 -16.35 -12.08
C ASN A 87 -9.89 -16.64 -12.61
#